data_AF-A0A438F4C0-F1
#
_entry.id   AF-A0A438F4C0-F1
#
_cell.length_a   1.000
_cell.length_b   1.000
_cell.length_c   1.000
_cell.angle_alpha   90.00
_cell.angle_beta   90.00
_cell.angle_gamma   90.00
#
_symmetry.space_group_name_H-M   'P 1'
#
loop_
_entity.id
_entity.type
_entity.pdbx_description
1 polymer ?
#
loop_
_entity_poly.entity_id
_entity_poly.type
_entity_poly.pdbx_seq_one_letter_code
_entity_poly.pdbx_strand_id
1 'polypeptide(L)'
;MKFQIEDVTVYFPYDNIYPEQYSYMVELKRALDAKGHALLEMPTGTGKTIALLSLITSYALSKPSNPIKLLYCTRTVHEMEKTLAELRLLHQYQLRHLGPAARILALGLSSRKNLCINPAVVSAENRDSVDAGCRKLTASWVRALAVENPNIPTCQFFENYEKAASEAVLPPGVYTLQDLRAFGRDKGWCPYFLARHMVQFANVVVYSYQYLLDPKVAGIISKEMQRESVVVFDEAHNIDNVCIEALSVSVRRQTLEGATRNLSKMAQEINR
;
A
#
# COMPACT_ATOMS: atom_id res chain seq x y z
N MET A 1 -25.14 11.46 -2.67
CA MET A 1 -25.52 12.79 -3.20
C MET A 1 -24.48 13.35 -4.17
N LYS A 2 -24.83 14.38 -4.94
CA LYS A 2 -23.89 15.12 -5.81
C LYS A 2 -23.99 16.61 -5.48
N PHE A 3 -22.87 17.31 -5.42
CA PHE A 3 -22.83 18.75 -5.20
C PHE A 3 -21.60 19.36 -5.87
N GLN A 4 -21.61 20.68 -6.06
CA GLN A 4 -20.48 21.42 -6.62
C GLN A 4 -19.60 21.97 -5.51
N ILE A 5 -18.29 21.84 -5.68
CA ILE A 5 -17.31 22.68 -5.00
C ILE A 5 -16.54 23.41 -6.09
N GLU A 6 -16.89 24.69 -6.28
CA GLU A 6 -16.38 25.53 -7.36
C GLU A 6 -16.61 24.85 -8.74
N ASP A 7 -15.55 24.48 -9.46
CA ASP A 7 -15.60 23.82 -10.77
C ASP A 7 -15.60 22.28 -10.71
N VAL A 8 -15.63 21.68 -9.52
CA VAL A 8 -15.56 20.22 -9.34
C VAL A 8 -16.90 19.65 -8.87
N THR A 9 -17.46 18.74 -9.67
CA THR A 9 -18.63 17.95 -9.27
C THR A 9 -18.21 16.82 -8.35
N VAL A 10 -18.58 16.93 -7.08
CA VAL A 10 -18.24 15.93 -6.06
C VAL A 10 -19.29 14.82 -6.01
N TYR A 11 -18.82 13.59 -6.11
CA TYR A 11 -19.63 12.38 -5.91
C TYR A 11 -19.46 11.89 -4.47
N PHE A 12 -20.50 12.04 -3.66
CA PHE A 12 -20.48 11.67 -2.24
C PHE A 12 -21.44 10.49 -1.99
N PRO A 13 -21.02 9.39 -1.34
CA PRO A 13 -21.79 8.15 -1.31
C PRO A 13 -22.92 8.12 -0.29
N TYR A 14 -23.12 9.21 0.47
CA TYR A 14 -24.21 9.36 1.43
C TYR A 14 -25.21 10.41 0.97
N ASP A 15 -26.39 10.43 1.60
CA ASP A 15 -27.48 11.34 1.22
C ASP A 15 -27.31 12.76 1.75
N ASN A 16 -26.58 12.92 2.86
CA ASN A 16 -26.34 14.19 3.52
C ASN A 16 -24.84 14.41 3.75
N ILE A 17 -24.42 15.68 3.73
CA ILE A 17 -23.08 16.15 4.06
C ILE A 17 -23.17 17.11 5.24
N TYR A 18 -22.20 17.03 6.16
CA TYR A 18 -22.10 17.98 7.26
C TYR A 18 -21.47 19.31 6.79
N PRO A 19 -21.86 20.47 7.37
CA PRO A 19 -21.25 21.76 7.04
C PRO A 19 -19.72 21.75 7.21
N GLU A 20 -19.21 21.05 8.22
CA GLU A 20 -17.78 20.90 8.50
C GLU A 20 -17.07 20.10 7.40
N GLN A 21 -17.70 19.03 6.89
CA GLN A 21 -17.18 18.26 5.76
C GLN A 21 -17.09 19.13 4.50
N TYR A 22 -18.12 19.93 4.23
CA TYR A 22 -18.11 20.83 3.08
C TYR A 22 -16.98 21.87 3.19
N SER A 23 -16.84 22.52 4.35
CA SER A 23 -15.76 23.47 4.62
C SER A 23 -14.38 22.82 4.44
N TYR A 24 -14.19 21.62 5.00
CA TYR A 24 -12.96 20.83 4.84
C TYR A 24 -12.63 20.56 3.37
N MET A 25 -13.64 20.19 2.57
CA MET A 25 -13.45 19.89 1.15
C MET A 25 -13.15 21.15 0.33
N VAL A 26 -13.68 22.32 0.70
CA VAL A 26 -13.33 23.60 0.06
C VAL A 26 -11.86 23.93 0.28
N GLU A 27 -11.36 23.85 1.51
CA GLU A 27 -9.95 24.14 1.80
C GLU A 27 -9.01 23.09 1.18
N LEU A 28 -9.41 21.82 1.19
CA LEU A 28 -8.66 20.76 0.50
C LEU A 28 -8.58 21.03 -1.01
N LYS A 29 -9.66 21.47 -1.65
CA LYS A 29 -9.65 21.82 -3.09
C LYS A 29 -8.66 22.94 -3.38
N ARG A 30 -8.68 24.01 -2.58
CA ARG A 30 -7.76 25.15 -2.75
C ARG A 30 -6.30 24.71 -2.66
N ALA A 31 -5.98 23.80 -1.74
CA ALA A 31 -4.64 23.24 -1.61
C ALA A 31 -4.22 22.42 -2.84
N LEU A 32 -5.15 21.62 -3.40
CA LEU A 32 -4.92 20.86 -4.63
C LEU A 32 -4.67 21.77 -5.83
N ASP A 33 -5.48 22.82 -6.00
CA ASP A 33 -5.32 23.78 -7.11
C ASP A 33 -4.06 24.61 -7.00
N ALA A 34 -3.66 24.99 -5.78
CA ALA A 34 -2.40 25.68 -5.53
C ALA A 34 -1.16 24.78 -5.73
N LYS A 35 -1.34 23.46 -5.88
CA LYS A 35 -0.26 22.46 -5.92
C LYS A 35 0.68 22.57 -4.71
N GLY A 36 0.12 22.88 -3.54
CA GLY A 36 0.85 23.13 -2.30
C GLY A 36 0.65 22.06 -1.23
N HIS A 37 1.20 22.32 -0.06
CA HIS A 37 0.97 21.52 1.14
C HIS A 37 -0.15 22.14 1.97
N ALA A 38 -0.96 21.29 2.60
CA ALA A 38 -2.00 21.72 3.54
C ALA A 38 -1.96 20.89 4.80
N LEU A 39 -2.14 21.55 5.93
CA LEU A 39 -2.40 20.93 7.22
C LEU A 39 -3.86 21.21 7.56
N LEU A 40 -4.68 20.16 7.50
CA LEU A 40 -6.12 20.26 7.72
C LEU A 40 -6.49 19.48 8.97
N GLU A 41 -7.08 20.17 9.93
CA GLU A 41 -7.63 19.58 11.15
C GLU A 41 -9.12 19.33 10.97
N MET A 42 -9.57 18.11 11.30
CA MET A 42 -10.98 17.81 11.40
C MET A 42 -11.25 16.85 12.57
N PRO A 43 -12.27 17.11 13.42
CA PRO A 43 -12.57 16.27 14.58
C PRO A 43 -12.86 14.82 14.20
N THR A 44 -12.55 13.88 15.09
CA THR A 44 -12.87 12.47 14.88
C THR A 44 -14.38 12.23 14.79
N GLY A 45 -14.78 11.18 14.07
CA GLY A 45 -16.20 10.80 13.91
C GLY A 45 -17.01 11.64 12.91
N THR A 46 -16.42 12.68 12.31
CA THR A 46 -17.09 13.56 11.33
C THR A 46 -16.98 13.09 9.87
N GLY A 47 -16.44 11.89 9.62
CA GLY A 47 -16.32 11.35 8.26
C GLY A 47 -15.20 11.97 7.42
N LYS A 48 -14.03 12.20 8.03
CA LYS A 48 -12.82 12.73 7.36
C LYS A 48 -12.38 11.93 6.15
N THR A 49 -12.23 10.63 6.34
CA THR A 49 -11.74 9.72 5.31
C THR A 49 -12.63 9.80 4.07
N ILE A 50 -13.95 9.65 4.22
CA ILE A 50 -14.86 9.73 3.08
C ILE A 50 -14.93 11.12 2.43
N ALA A 51 -14.92 12.21 3.20
CA ALA A 51 -14.92 13.56 2.65
C ALA A 51 -13.67 13.80 1.78
N LEU A 52 -12.50 13.45 2.32
CA LEU A 52 -11.24 13.56 1.60
C LEU A 52 -11.23 12.69 0.34
N LEU A 53 -11.58 11.40 0.44
CA LEU A 53 -11.59 10.48 -0.70
C LEU A 53 -12.57 10.95 -1.79
N SER A 54 -13.75 11.43 -1.40
CA SER A 54 -14.78 11.90 -2.33
C SER A 54 -14.30 13.11 -3.12
N LEU A 55 -13.62 14.07 -2.48
CA LEU A 55 -13.08 15.23 -3.18
C LEU A 55 -11.94 14.82 -4.12
N ILE A 56 -10.91 14.13 -3.61
CA ILE A 56 -9.70 13.85 -4.41
C ILE A 56 -10.04 12.98 -5.62
N THR A 57 -10.86 11.95 -5.44
CA THR A 57 -11.27 11.10 -6.58
C THR A 57 -12.13 11.87 -7.58
N SER A 58 -13.05 12.72 -7.13
CA SER A 58 -13.85 13.57 -8.03
C SER A 58 -13.01 14.61 -8.76
N TYR A 59 -12.00 15.17 -8.09
CA TYR A 59 -11.02 16.09 -8.66
C TYR A 59 -10.14 15.41 -9.73
N ALA A 60 -9.72 14.17 -9.48
CA ALA A 60 -9.00 13.38 -10.48
C ALA A 60 -9.90 13.09 -11.70
N LEU A 61 -11.18 12.79 -11.48
CA LEU A 61 -12.16 12.55 -12.55
C LEU A 61 -12.49 13.82 -13.37
N SER A 62 -12.41 15.02 -12.78
CA SER A 62 -12.63 16.27 -13.52
C SER A 62 -11.45 16.68 -14.39
N LYS A 63 -10.25 16.10 -14.19
CA LYS A 63 -9.01 16.41 -14.94
C LYS A 63 -8.44 15.17 -15.65
N PRO A 64 -9.15 14.58 -16.62
CA PRO A 64 -8.71 13.34 -17.28
C PRO A 64 -7.39 13.46 -18.06
N SER A 65 -7.03 14.67 -18.49
CA SER A 65 -5.76 14.96 -19.17
C SER A 65 -4.54 14.97 -18.24
N ASN A 66 -4.75 15.06 -16.93
CA ASN A 66 -3.68 15.03 -15.93
C ASN A 66 -4.06 14.07 -14.79
N PRO A 67 -3.92 12.75 -15.00
CA PRO A 67 -4.35 11.75 -14.04
C PRO A 67 -3.52 11.86 -12.76
N ILE A 68 -4.20 12.06 -11.63
CA ILE A 68 -3.57 12.18 -10.32
C ILE A 68 -3.54 10.81 -9.66
N LYS A 69 -2.36 10.43 -9.16
CA LYS A 69 -2.20 9.26 -8.30
C LYS A 69 -2.37 9.67 -6.83
N LEU A 70 -3.29 9.03 -6.12
CA LEU A 70 -3.51 9.24 -4.69
C LEU A 70 -2.70 8.22 -3.87
N LEU A 71 -1.82 8.73 -3.02
CA LEU A 71 -1.05 7.95 -2.06
C LEU A 71 -1.58 8.23 -0.65
N TYR A 72 -2.37 7.31 -0.11
CA TYR A 72 -3.01 7.46 1.19
C TYR A 72 -2.21 6.72 2.25
N CYS A 73 -1.65 7.45 3.19
CA CYS A 73 -0.81 6.91 4.24
C CYS A 73 -1.59 6.85 5.55
N THR A 74 -1.65 5.66 6.13
CA THR A 74 -2.30 5.36 7.42
C THR A 74 -1.27 4.98 8.46
N ARG A 75 -1.64 5.02 9.75
CA ARG A 75 -0.76 4.55 10.82
C ARG A 75 -0.84 3.03 10.95
N THR A 76 -2.04 2.46 10.90
CA THR A 76 -2.27 1.04 11.18
C THR A 76 -2.89 0.26 10.01
N VAL A 77 -2.73 -1.07 10.03
CA VAL A 77 -3.36 -1.96 9.04
C VAL A 77 -4.88 -1.90 9.12
N HIS A 78 -5.43 -1.72 10.32
CA HIS A 78 -6.87 -1.63 10.52
C HIS A 78 -7.48 -0.37 9.91
N GLU A 79 -6.79 0.78 10.05
CA GLU A 79 -7.16 2.02 9.36
C GLU A 79 -7.12 1.83 7.85
N MET A 80 -6.06 1.21 7.30
CA MET A 80 -5.98 0.91 5.87
C MET A 80 -7.17 0.08 5.38
N GLU A 81 -7.58 -0.97 6.11
CA GLU A 81 -8.76 -1.77 5.74
C GLU A 81 -10.04 -0.93 5.75
N LYS A 82 -10.23 -0.05 6.75
CA LYS A 82 -11.36 0.87 6.80
C LYS A 82 -11.35 1.86 5.63
N THR A 83 -10.22 2.48 5.33
CA THR A 83 -10.07 3.41 4.19
C THR A 83 -10.40 2.72 2.87
N LEU A 84 -9.93 1.49 2.66
CA LEU A 84 -10.23 0.73 1.44
C LEU A 84 -11.72 0.33 1.36
N ALA A 85 -12.35 0.03 2.49
CA ALA A 85 -13.78 -0.25 2.54
C ALA A 85 -14.63 0.99 2.19
N GLU A 86 -14.28 2.16 2.73
CA GLU A 86 -14.92 3.44 2.37
C GLU A 86 -14.70 3.80 0.90
N LEU A 87 -13.48 3.62 0.40
CA LEU A 87 -13.16 3.83 -1.02
C LEU A 87 -13.96 2.90 -1.93
N ARG A 88 -14.20 1.65 -1.51
CA ARG A 88 -15.05 0.72 -2.26
C ARG A 88 -16.49 1.22 -2.36
N LEU A 89 -17.06 1.70 -1.26
CA LEU A 89 -18.40 2.27 -1.24
C LEU A 89 -18.50 3.47 -2.19
N LEU A 90 -17.54 4.39 -2.10
CA LEU A 90 -17.41 5.55 -2.97
C LEU A 90 -17.28 5.15 -4.44
N HIS A 91 -16.39 4.20 -4.74
CA HIS A 91 -16.13 3.75 -6.10
C HIS A 91 -17.39 3.12 -6.73
N GLN A 92 -18.12 2.29 -5.98
CA GLN A 92 -19.41 1.75 -6.44
C GLN A 92 -20.43 2.86 -6.71
N TYR A 93 -20.50 3.88 -5.86
CA TYR A 93 -21.37 5.03 -6.07
C TYR A 93 -20.97 5.80 -7.34
N GLN A 94 -19.69 6.06 -7.56
CA GLN A 94 -19.19 6.73 -8.76
C GLN A 94 -19.46 5.90 -10.03
N LEU A 95 -19.23 4.59 -10.01
CA LEU A 95 -19.53 3.69 -11.13
C LEU A 95 -21.00 3.71 -11.54
N ARG A 96 -21.94 3.75 -10.57
CA ARG A 96 -23.38 3.84 -10.87
C ARG A 96 -23.75 5.12 -11.62
N HIS A 97 -23.01 6.21 -11.41
CA HIS A 97 -23.34 7.53 -11.98
C HIS A 97 -22.53 7.90 -13.22
N LEU A 98 -21.29 7.41 -13.34
CA LEU A 98 -20.33 7.76 -14.39
C LEU A 98 -19.99 6.57 -15.31
N GLY A 99 -20.42 5.35 -14.95
CA GLY A 99 -20.12 4.16 -15.71
C GLY A 99 -18.62 3.88 -15.80
N PRO A 100 -18.12 3.41 -16.96
CA PRO A 100 -16.72 3.03 -17.15
C PRO A 100 -15.70 4.14 -16.88
N ALA A 101 -16.10 5.41 -17.00
CA ALA A 101 -15.22 6.55 -16.76
C ALA A 101 -14.74 6.66 -15.30
N ALA A 102 -15.46 6.08 -14.35
CA ALA A 102 -15.09 6.05 -12.93
C ALA A 102 -14.25 4.82 -12.54
N ARG A 103 -13.83 3.97 -13.49
CA ARG A 103 -12.99 2.80 -13.20
C ARG A 103 -11.64 3.24 -12.67
N ILE A 104 -11.34 2.81 -11.45
CA ILE A 104 -10.04 3.01 -10.83
C ILE A 104 -9.47 1.66 -10.40
N LEU A 105 -8.15 1.56 -10.34
CA LEU A 105 -7.46 0.52 -9.60
C LEU A 105 -6.99 1.10 -8.26
N ALA A 106 -7.48 0.53 -7.18
CA ALA A 106 -7.08 0.89 -5.83
C ALA A 106 -6.65 -0.35 -5.05
N LEU A 107 -5.53 -0.27 -4.31
CA LEU A 107 -5.03 -1.41 -3.55
C LEU A 107 -4.37 -1.00 -2.23
N GLY A 108 -4.51 -1.88 -1.24
CA GLY A 108 -3.76 -1.82 0.01
C GLY A 108 -2.38 -2.47 -0.15
N LEU A 109 -1.32 -1.78 0.28
CA LEU A 109 0.02 -2.33 0.32
C LEU A 109 0.48 -2.50 1.78
N SER A 110 0.96 -3.72 2.09
CA SER A 110 1.42 -4.06 3.42
C SER A 110 2.62 -5.01 3.39
N SER A 111 3.06 -5.42 4.59
CA SER A 111 4.19 -6.31 4.78
C SER A 111 3.91 -7.74 4.26
N ARG A 112 4.98 -8.53 4.09
CA ARG A 112 4.84 -9.95 3.73
C ARG A 112 3.98 -10.71 4.73
N LYS A 113 4.05 -10.38 6.03
CA LYS A 113 3.24 -11.02 7.08
C LYS A 113 1.74 -10.93 6.81
N ASN A 114 1.28 -9.81 6.24
CA ASN A 114 -0.14 -9.57 6.01
C ASN A 114 -0.65 -10.07 4.66
N LEU A 115 0.25 -10.33 3.70
CA LEU A 115 -0.11 -10.75 2.33
C LEU A 115 0.37 -12.17 1.97
N CYS A 116 1.18 -12.81 2.81
CA CYS A 116 1.66 -14.17 2.55
C CYS A 116 0.51 -15.17 2.64
N ILE A 117 0.50 -16.10 1.67
CA ILE A 117 -0.44 -17.23 1.61
C ILE A 117 0.28 -18.59 1.59
N ASN A 118 1.62 -18.59 1.61
CA ASN A 118 2.40 -19.83 1.72
C ASN A 118 2.30 -20.36 3.17
N PRO A 119 1.70 -21.54 3.39
CA PRO A 119 1.47 -22.08 4.74
C PRO A 119 2.76 -22.23 5.57
N ALA A 120 3.88 -22.60 4.93
CA ALA A 120 5.15 -22.82 5.61
C ALA A 120 5.82 -21.52 6.08
N VAL A 121 5.47 -20.39 5.47
CA VAL A 121 6.06 -19.08 5.78
C VAL A 121 5.13 -18.27 6.68
N VAL A 122 3.82 -18.31 6.43
CA VAL A 122 2.83 -17.51 7.17
C VAL A 122 2.68 -17.96 8.63
N SER A 123 3.00 -19.21 8.94
CA SER A 123 2.95 -19.77 10.30
C SER A 123 4.06 -19.23 11.22
N ALA A 124 5.05 -18.50 10.68
CA ALA A 124 6.13 -17.94 11.49
C ALA A 124 5.62 -16.85 12.45
N GLU A 125 6.15 -16.83 13.67
CA GLU A 125 5.64 -16.00 14.76
C GLU A 125 5.83 -14.49 14.50
N ASN A 126 7.02 -14.10 14.02
CA ASN A 126 7.42 -12.70 13.88
C ASN A 126 7.67 -12.28 12.42
N ARG A 127 7.65 -10.96 12.19
CA ARG A 127 7.80 -10.35 10.86
C ARG A 127 9.13 -10.72 10.20
N ASP A 128 10.22 -10.71 10.97
CA ASP A 128 11.57 -10.99 10.46
C ASP A 128 11.70 -12.44 9.99
N SER A 129 11.04 -13.37 10.68
CA SER A 129 11.01 -14.80 10.31
C SER A 129 10.18 -15.04 9.06
N VAL A 130 9.08 -14.30 8.87
CA VAL A 130 8.33 -14.32 7.59
C VAL A 130 9.20 -13.79 6.45
N ASP A 131 9.92 -12.68 6.66
CA ASP A 131 10.78 -12.09 5.64
C ASP A 131 11.96 -13.03 5.28
N ALA A 132 12.60 -13.63 6.29
CA ALA A 132 13.67 -14.60 6.10
C ALA A 132 13.16 -15.89 5.43
N GLY A 133 12.02 -16.41 5.86
CA GLY A 133 11.39 -17.60 5.28
C GLY A 133 10.98 -17.40 3.82
N CYS A 134 10.42 -16.23 3.50
CA CYS A 134 10.15 -15.85 2.10
C CYS A 134 11.44 -15.79 1.29
N ARG A 135 12.48 -15.10 1.80
CA ARG A 135 13.77 -14.98 1.10
C ARG A 135 14.45 -16.32 0.86
N LYS A 136 14.35 -17.28 1.79
CA LYS A 136 14.87 -18.65 1.62
C LYS A 136 14.23 -19.40 0.45
N LEU A 137 13.03 -19.02 0.02
CA LEU A 137 12.29 -19.69 -1.06
C LEU A 137 12.26 -18.90 -2.37
N THR A 138 12.53 -17.58 -2.34
CA THR A 138 12.40 -16.70 -3.51
C THR A 138 13.70 -16.02 -3.92
N ALA A 139 14.79 -16.20 -3.19
CA ALA A 139 16.08 -15.59 -3.55
C ALA A 139 16.59 -16.10 -4.90
N SER A 140 17.21 -15.20 -5.68
CA SER A 140 17.68 -15.50 -7.03
C SER A 140 18.64 -16.70 -7.08
N TRP A 141 19.57 -16.79 -6.13
CA TRP A 141 20.51 -17.92 -6.04
C TRP A 141 19.81 -19.24 -5.67
N VAL A 142 18.78 -19.22 -4.82
CA VAL A 142 18.00 -20.42 -4.50
C VAL A 142 17.24 -20.90 -5.72
N ARG A 143 16.64 -19.97 -6.47
CA ARG A 143 15.91 -20.27 -7.70
C ARG A 143 16.84 -20.84 -8.77
N ALA A 144 18.04 -20.26 -8.95
CA ALA A 144 19.04 -20.77 -9.88
C ALA A 144 19.45 -22.20 -9.54
N LEU A 145 19.71 -22.49 -8.27
CA LEU A 145 20.03 -23.86 -7.83
C LEU A 145 18.85 -24.83 -8.01
N ALA A 146 17.61 -24.37 -7.82
CA ALA A 146 16.41 -25.20 -8.01
C ALA A 146 16.16 -25.58 -9.49
N VAL A 147 16.73 -24.84 -10.45
CA VAL A 147 16.72 -25.23 -11.87
C VAL A 147 17.62 -26.44 -12.11
N GLU A 148 18.77 -26.50 -11.44
CA GLU A 148 19.73 -27.62 -11.55
C GLU A 148 19.34 -28.81 -10.68
N ASN A 149 18.70 -28.56 -9.53
CA ASN A 149 18.30 -29.58 -8.57
C ASN A 149 16.83 -29.40 -8.12
N PRO A 150 15.90 -30.21 -8.66
CA PRO A 150 14.48 -30.13 -8.31
C PRO A 150 14.13 -30.38 -6.84
N ASN A 151 15.05 -30.90 -6.03
CA ASN A 151 14.82 -31.13 -4.60
C ASN A 151 14.92 -29.86 -3.75
N ILE A 152 15.37 -28.74 -4.33
CA ILE A 152 15.48 -27.47 -3.61
C ILE A 152 14.10 -26.81 -3.55
N PRO A 153 13.54 -26.55 -2.35
CA PRO A 153 12.20 -26.01 -2.22
C PRO A 153 12.14 -24.54 -2.66
N THR A 154 11.16 -24.21 -3.48
CA THR A 154 10.84 -22.84 -3.90
C THR A 154 9.40 -22.47 -3.55
N CYS A 155 9.08 -21.18 -3.59
CA CYS A 155 7.72 -20.72 -3.35
C CYS A 155 6.89 -20.82 -4.64
N GLN A 156 6.03 -21.84 -4.74
CA GLN A 156 5.19 -22.07 -5.92
C GLN A 156 4.34 -20.83 -6.29
N PHE A 157 3.79 -20.11 -5.31
CA PHE A 157 3.03 -18.88 -5.56
C PHE A 157 3.86 -17.79 -6.23
N PHE A 158 5.15 -17.69 -5.87
CA PHE A 158 6.07 -16.73 -6.49
C PHE A 158 6.47 -17.20 -7.89
N GLU A 159 6.82 -18.47 -8.06
CA GLU A 159 7.20 -19.02 -9.37
C GLU A 159 6.05 -18.92 -10.38
N ASN A 160 4.81 -19.21 -9.98
CA ASN A 160 3.65 -19.09 -10.85
C ASN A 160 3.36 -17.63 -11.23
N TYR A 161 3.57 -16.69 -10.30
CA TYR A 161 3.46 -15.26 -10.57
C TYR A 161 4.56 -14.81 -11.57
N GLU A 162 5.80 -15.23 -11.35
CA GLU A 162 6.93 -14.92 -12.25
C GLU A 162 6.72 -15.50 -13.66
N LYS A 163 6.17 -16.72 -13.76
CA LYS A 163 5.82 -17.35 -15.05
C LYS A 163 4.72 -16.59 -15.78
N ALA A 164 3.73 -16.07 -15.06
CA ALA A 164 2.68 -15.24 -15.64
C ALA A 164 3.22 -13.86 -16.09
N ALA A 165 4.32 -13.40 -15.51
CA ALA A 165 5.02 -12.17 -15.89
C ALA A 165 4.06 -10.99 -16.11
N SER A 166 4.00 -10.46 -17.34
CA SER A 166 3.14 -9.33 -17.72
C SER A 166 1.64 -9.62 -17.71
N GLU A 167 1.23 -10.89 -17.70
CA GLU A 167 -0.19 -11.28 -17.63
C GLU A 167 -0.74 -11.22 -16.19
N ALA A 168 0.14 -11.13 -15.19
CA ALA A 168 -0.23 -11.03 -13.78
C ALA A 168 -0.75 -9.62 -13.44
N VAL A 169 -1.99 -9.34 -13.86
CA VAL A 169 -2.64 -8.02 -13.72
C VAL A 169 -3.90 -8.13 -12.87
N LEU A 170 -4.11 -7.15 -12.00
CA LEU A 170 -5.39 -6.96 -11.30
C LEU A 170 -6.35 -6.15 -12.18
N PRO A 171 -7.60 -6.60 -12.40
CA PRO A 171 -8.59 -5.78 -13.08
C PRO A 171 -8.94 -4.53 -12.27
N PRO A 172 -9.59 -3.51 -12.87
CA PRO A 172 -10.05 -2.33 -12.14
C PRO A 172 -10.97 -2.71 -10.97
N GLY A 173 -10.75 -2.08 -9.82
CA GLY A 173 -11.46 -2.37 -8.59
C GLY A 173 -10.70 -1.87 -7.36
N VAL A 174 -11.33 -2.00 -6.20
CA VAL A 174 -10.75 -1.65 -4.90
C VAL A 174 -10.43 -2.94 -4.15
N TYR A 175 -9.15 -3.17 -3.85
CA TYR A 175 -8.64 -4.40 -3.26
C TYR A 175 -8.12 -4.17 -1.84
N THR A 176 -8.78 -4.80 -0.86
CA THR A 176 -8.24 -4.93 0.51
C THR A 176 -7.15 -5.99 0.55
N LEU A 177 -6.43 -6.07 1.68
CA LEU A 177 -5.47 -7.15 1.89
C LEU A 177 -6.11 -8.54 1.78
N GLN A 178 -7.35 -8.69 2.26
CA GLN A 178 -8.07 -9.95 2.21
C GLN A 178 -8.43 -10.32 0.78
N ASP A 179 -8.87 -9.34 -0.03
CA ASP A 179 -9.17 -9.56 -1.44
C ASP A 179 -7.94 -9.95 -2.24
N LEU A 180 -6.79 -9.29 -1.98
CA LEU A 180 -5.52 -9.63 -2.62
C LEU A 180 -5.09 -11.07 -2.27
N ARG A 181 -5.26 -11.49 -1.02
CA ARG A 181 -4.97 -12.87 -0.61
C ARG A 181 -5.90 -13.87 -1.26
N ALA A 182 -7.19 -13.56 -1.34
CA ALA A 182 -8.19 -14.41 -2.00
C ALA A 182 -7.88 -14.55 -3.50
N PHE A 183 -7.61 -13.44 -4.18
CA PHE A 183 -7.24 -13.41 -5.59
C PHE A 183 -5.96 -14.21 -5.87
N GLY A 184 -4.92 -14.01 -5.06
CA GLY A 184 -3.68 -14.78 -5.22
C GLY A 184 -3.85 -16.27 -4.91
N ARG A 185 -4.76 -16.64 -4.00
CA ARG A 185 -5.09 -18.06 -3.74
C ARG A 185 -5.83 -18.69 -4.93
N ASP A 186 -6.78 -17.97 -5.52
CA ASP A 186 -7.56 -18.42 -6.68
C ASP A 186 -6.67 -18.59 -7.93
N LYS A 187 -5.82 -17.59 -8.23
CA LYS A 187 -4.89 -17.63 -9.36
C LYS A 187 -3.61 -18.43 -9.13
N GLY A 188 -3.32 -18.79 -7.87
CA GLY A 188 -2.04 -19.42 -7.50
C GLY A 188 -0.84 -18.46 -7.59
N TRP A 189 -1.06 -17.15 -7.44
CA TRP A 189 -0.03 -16.11 -7.50
C TRP A 189 0.29 -15.53 -6.13
N CYS A 190 1.53 -15.07 -5.94
CA CYS A 190 1.93 -14.43 -4.69
C CYS A 190 1.28 -13.05 -4.55
N PRO A 191 0.37 -12.83 -3.56
CA PRO A 191 -0.33 -11.56 -3.40
C PRO A 191 0.60 -10.39 -3.11
N TYR A 192 1.69 -10.65 -2.36
CA TYR A 192 2.67 -9.61 -2.00
C TYR A 192 3.39 -9.05 -3.23
N PHE A 193 3.89 -9.93 -4.10
CA PHE A 193 4.59 -9.49 -5.31
C PHE A 193 3.63 -8.92 -6.34
N LEU A 194 2.43 -9.50 -6.48
CA LEU A 194 1.36 -8.95 -7.31
C LEU A 194 0.99 -7.53 -6.88
N ALA A 195 0.70 -7.31 -5.60
CA ALA A 195 0.35 -5.98 -5.09
C ALA A 195 1.46 -4.97 -5.37
N ARG A 196 2.73 -5.35 -5.14
CA ARG A 196 3.89 -4.49 -5.44
C ARG A 196 4.01 -4.14 -6.91
N HIS A 197 3.80 -5.09 -7.81
CA HIS A 197 3.81 -4.83 -9.25
C HIS A 197 2.64 -3.93 -9.67
N MET A 198 1.47 -4.12 -9.08
CA MET A 198 0.27 -3.34 -9.40
C MET A 198 0.29 -1.91 -8.86
N VAL A 199 1.20 -1.57 -7.93
CA VAL A 199 1.38 -0.19 -7.44
C VAL A 199 1.64 0.78 -8.59
N GLN A 200 2.38 0.37 -9.63
CA GLN A 200 2.70 1.27 -10.77
C GLN A 200 1.44 1.63 -11.59
N PHE A 201 0.47 0.72 -11.67
CA PHE A 201 -0.77 0.87 -12.44
C PHE A 201 -1.94 1.42 -11.61
N ALA A 202 -1.81 1.43 -10.28
CA ALA A 202 -2.87 1.86 -9.38
C ALA A 202 -3.07 3.38 -9.39
N ASN A 203 -4.33 3.82 -9.42
CA ASN A 203 -4.73 5.22 -9.24
C ASN A 203 -4.70 5.61 -7.76
N VAL A 204 -5.04 4.67 -6.87
CA VAL A 204 -5.05 4.89 -5.42
C VAL A 204 -4.25 3.79 -4.74
N VAL A 205 -3.30 4.16 -3.90
CA VAL A 205 -2.53 3.21 -3.09
C VAL A 205 -2.65 3.60 -1.63
N VAL A 206 -3.11 2.65 -0.79
CA VAL A 206 -3.21 2.85 0.66
C VAL A 206 -2.12 2.03 1.34
N TYR A 207 -1.24 2.67 2.13
CA TYR A 207 -0.17 1.99 2.86
C TYR A 207 0.19 2.68 4.17
N SER A 208 1.14 2.11 4.91
CA SER A 208 1.64 2.70 6.17
C SER A 208 2.70 3.78 5.92
N TYR A 209 2.78 4.81 6.77
CA TYR A 209 3.79 5.88 6.70
C TYR A 209 5.22 5.37 6.47
N GLN A 210 5.56 4.22 7.05
CA GLN A 210 6.88 3.62 6.94
C GLN A 210 7.31 3.41 5.49
N TYR A 211 6.37 3.07 4.59
CA TYR A 211 6.67 2.85 3.17
C TYR A 211 7.08 4.12 2.43
N LEU A 212 6.81 5.30 2.99
CA LEU A 212 7.20 6.58 2.41
C LEU A 212 8.36 7.24 3.17
N LEU A 213 8.40 7.10 4.50
CA LEU A 213 9.35 7.79 5.37
C LEU A 213 10.62 6.99 5.68
N ASP A 214 10.56 5.65 5.71
CA ASP A 214 11.76 4.84 6.00
C ASP A 214 12.59 4.68 4.72
N PRO A 215 13.83 5.22 4.66
CA PRO A 215 14.66 5.19 3.46
C PRO A 215 14.97 3.77 2.98
N LYS A 216 14.91 2.75 3.84
CA LYS A 216 15.16 1.34 3.47
C LYS A 216 14.07 0.77 2.57
N VAL A 217 12.83 1.24 2.72
CA VAL A 217 11.67 0.74 1.98
C VAL A 217 11.07 1.79 1.05
N ALA A 218 11.33 3.07 1.28
CA ALA A 218 10.86 4.18 0.46
C ALA A 218 11.22 4.01 -1.02
N GLY A 219 12.37 3.41 -1.32
CA GLY A 219 12.80 3.09 -2.69
C GLY A 219 11.83 2.21 -3.49
N ILE A 220 10.91 1.49 -2.83
CA ILE A 220 9.88 0.68 -3.49
C ILE A 220 8.77 1.57 -4.04
N ILE A 221 8.43 2.66 -3.35
CA ILE A 221 7.32 3.55 -3.71
C ILE A 221 7.82 4.79 -4.44
N SER A 222 8.95 5.35 -4.04
CA SER A 222 9.48 6.60 -4.59
C SER A 222 9.75 6.53 -6.09
N LYS A 223 10.13 5.35 -6.60
CA LYS A 223 10.29 5.10 -8.05
C LYS A 223 8.97 5.11 -8.81
N GLU A 224 7.87 4.81 -8.11
CA GLU A 224 6.51 4.70 -8.66
C GLU A 224 5.66 5.95 -8.39
N MET A 225 6.24 6.96 -7.73
CA MET A 225 5.63 8.27 -7.55
C MET A 225 5.65 9.02 -8.87
N GLN A 226 4.46 9.24 -9.44
CA GLN A 226 4.31 10.04 -10.64
C GLN A 226 4.54 11.52 -10.31
N ARG A 227 4.91 12.29 -11.33
CA ARG A 227 5.15 13.75 -11.20
C ARG A 227 3.94 14.49 -10.63
N GLU A 228 2.73 13.99 -10.88
CA GLU A 228 1.46 14.52 -10.39
C GLU A 228 0.82 13.49 -9.44
N SER A 229 1.25 13.52 -8.18
CA SER A 229 0.73 12.66 -7.11
C SER A 229 0.24 13.49 -5.93
N VAL A 230 -0.85 13.06 -5.30
CA VAL A 230 -1.34 13.64 -4.05
C VAL A 230 -1.04 12.67 -2.92
N VAL A 231 -0.28 13.12 -1.93
CA VAL A 231 0.06 12.33 -0.73
C VAL A 231 -0.80 12.81 0.43
N VAL A 232 -1.47 11.88 1.09
CA VAL A 232 -2.29 12.15 2.28
C VAL A 232 -1.69 11.41 3.45
N PHE A 233 -1.37 12.13 4.52
CA PHE A 233 -1.07 11.54 5.82
C PHE A 233 -2.29 11.67 6.72
N ASP A 234 -2.93 10.54 7.03
CA ASP A 234 -4.10 10.52 7.92
C ASP A 234 -3.71 10.09 9.32
N GLU A 235 -4.17 10.79 10.37
CA GLU A 235 -3.71 10.64 11.77
C GLU A 235 -2.23 10.99 12.02
N ALA A 236 -1.73 12.03 11.34
CA ALA A 236 -0.31 12.40 11.26
C ALA A 236 0.31 13.01 12.54
N HIS A 237 -0.31 12.86 13.71
CA HIS A 237 0.15 13.45 14.97
C HIS A 237 1.46 12.83 15.50
N ASN A 238 1.84 11.64 15.02
CA ASN A 238 3.07 10.92 15.43
C ASN A 238 4.14 10.88 14.32
N ILE A 239 4.04 11.72 13.29
CA ILE A 239 4.96 11.65 12.14
C ILE A 239 6.42 11.92 12.53
N ASP A 240 6.62 12.79 13.51
CA ASP A 240 7.92 13.12 14.11
C ASP A 240 8.61 11.88 14.70
N ASN A 241 7.89 11.12 15.51
CA ASN A 241 8.37 9.91 16.15
C ASN A 241 8.68 8.82 15.10
N VAL A 242 7.84 8.69 14.07
CA VAL A 242 8.07 7.76 12.97
C VAL A 242 9.37 8.09 12.22
N CYS A 243 9.65 9.37 11.97
CA CYS A 243 10.89 9.82 11.36
C CYS A 243 12.11 9.55 12.25
N ILE A 244 11.99 9.83 13.56
CA ILE A 244 13.06 9.57 14.53
C ILE A 244 13.38 8.07 14.57
N GLU A 245 12.37 7.21 14.69
CA GLU A 245 12.54 5.76 14.74
C GLU A 245 13.14 5.20 13.44
N ALA A 246 12.72 5.68 12.27
CA ALA A 246 13.21 5.20 10.98
C ALA A 246 14.73 5.36 10.80
N LEU A 247 15.30 6.42 11.39
CA LEU A 247 16.72 6.75 11.30
C LEU A 247 17.52 6.37 12.56
N SER A 248 16.84 5.94 13.62
CA SER A 248 17.49 5.55 14.88
C SER A 248 17.90 4.07 14.87
N VAL A 249 19.08 3.78 15.41
CA VAL A 249 19.57 2.41 15.62
C VAL A 249 20.02 2.28 17.07
N SER A 250 19.49 1.28 17.79
CA SER A 250 19.92 0.94 19.14
C SER A 250 20.77 -0.32 19.11
N VAL A 251 22.02 -0.21 19.59
CA VAL A 251 22.94 -1.34 19.73
C VAL A 251 23.10 -1.64 21.22
N ARG A 252 22.69 -2.84 21.63
CA ARG A 252 22.81 -3.33 23.01
C ARG A 252 23.88 -4.41 23.10
N ARG A 253 24.33 -4.73 24.32
CA ARG A 253 25.27 -5.83 24.57
C ARG A 253 24.82 -7.15 23.93
N GLN A 254 23.54 -7.48 24.05
CA GLN A 254 22.94 -8.67 23.43
C GLN A 254 23.07 -8.66 21.89
N THR A 255 22.98 -7.50 21.25
CA THR A 255 23.19 -7.34 19.80
C THR A 255 24.63 -7.70 19.43
N LEU A 256 25.61 -7.22 20.21
CA LEU A 256 27.04 -7.50 19.99
C LEU A 256 27.37 -8.98 20.23
N GLU A 257 26.85 -9.58 21.31
CA GLU A 257 27.03 -11.01 21.58
C GLU A 257 26.38 -11.88 20.48
N GLY A 258 25.23 -11.46 19.95
CA GLY A 258 24.62 -12.06 18.77
C GLY A 258 25.51 -11.96 17.53
N ALA A 259 26.09 -10.79 17.27
CA ALA A 259 27.00 -10.56 16.15
C ALA A 259 28.25 -11.45 16.24
N THR A 260 28.88 -11.56 17.41
CA THR A 260 30.04 -12.44 17.63
C THR A 260 29.70 -13.89 17.31
N ARG A 261 28.54 -14.39 17.79
CA ARG A 261 28.09 -15.76 17.47
C ARG A 261 27.87 -15.97 15.97
N ASN A 262 27.32 -14.98 15.26
CA ASN A 262 27.12 -15.06 13.82
C ASN A 262 28.46 -15.09 13.07
N LEU A 263 29.44 -14.26 13.46
CA LEU A 263 30.78 -14.25 12.87
C LEU A 263 31.48 -15.60 13.05
N SER A 264 31.40 -16.21 14.24
CA SER A 264 31.97 -17.54 14.48
C SER A 264 31.33 -18.62 13.59
N LYS A 265 30.00 -18.58 13.40
CA LYS A 265 29.30 -19.51 12.51
C LYS A 265 29.71 -19.33 11.05
N MET A 266 29.78 -18.10 10.57
CA MET A 266 30.22 -17.81 9.19
C MET A 266 31.66 -18.27 8.96
N ALA A 267 32.56 -18.05 9.93
CA ALA A 267 33.94 -18.53 9.85
C ALA A 267 34.01 -20.07 9.79
N GLN A 268 33.15 -20.77 10.53
CA GLN A 268 33.07 -22.24 10.45
C GLN A 268 32.55 -22.72 9.10
N GLU A 269 31.55 -22.06 8.50
CA GLU A 269 31.04 -22.43 7.17
C GLU A 269 32.04 -22.16 6.04
N ILE A 270 32.83 -21.07 6.13
CA ILE A 270 33.85 -20.75 5.12
C ILE A 270 35.05 -21.71 5.18
N ASN A 271 35.41 -22.15 6.38
CA ASN A 271 36.53 -23.07 6.60
C ASN A 271 36.17 -24.56 6.34
N ARG A 272 34.92 -24.85 5.97
CA ARG A 272 34.42 -26.18 5.65
C ARG A 272 34.43 -26.42 4.15
#